data_AF-A0A6M0AYR1-F1
#
_entry.id   AF-A0A6M0AYR1-F1
#
_cell.length_a   1.000
_cell.length_b   1.000
_cell.length_c   1.000
_cell.angle_alpha   90.00
_cell.angle_beta   90.00
_cell.angle_gamma   90.00
#
_symmetry.space_group_name_H-M   'P 1'
#
loop_
_entity.id
_entity.type
_entity.pdbx_description
1 polymer ?
#
loop_
_entity_poly.entity_id
_entity_poly.type
_entity_poly.pdbx_seq_one_letter_code
_entity_poly.pdbx_strand_id
1 'polypeptide(L)'
;YRGTQSDFHTHVHDLPPQMGGCWQNDKPQTLINQARVDNGPWEGLPDVTYPEPETSRTEALQRVLKHRTNIIRVNPADETLFDPALRCALTDMITGETCMPPLGSDPALRYLRDRISVPRDMSIYAAKRLRESLEKTASLVGNGQGSAIPIRHRRDQDPANFAKAV
;
A
#
# COMPACT_ATOMS: atom_id res chain seq x y z
N TYR A 1 -0.86 -20.77 -9.82
CA TYR A 1 -1.76 -19.61 -9.76
C TYR A 1 -1.41 -18.61 -8.64
N ARG A 2 -0.89 -19.03 -7.46
CA ARG A 2 -0.52 -18.08 -6.38
C ARG A 2 0.42 -16.94 -6.81
N GLY A 3 1.42 -17.24 -7.65
CA GLY A 3 2.38 -16.23 -8.14
C GLY A 3 1.81 -15.19 -9.11
N THR A 4 0.56 -15.36 -9.56
CA THR A 4 -0.14 -14.41 -10.45
C THR A 4 -1.38 -13.81 -9.79
N GLN A 5 -1.66 -14.16 -8.53
CA GLN A 5 -2.82 -13.67 -7.80
C GLN A 5 -2.56 -12.24 -7.32
N SER A 6 -3.56 -11.38 -7.48
CA SER A 6 -3.54 -9.97 -7.10
C SER A 6 -4.64 -9.69 -6.10
N ASP A 7 -4.51 -8.59 -5.35
CA ASP A 7 -5.55 -8.12 -4.44
C ASP A 7 -6.56 -7.20 -5.16
N PHE A 8 -7.69 -6.96 -4.49
CA PHE A 8 -8.70 -6.05 -5.04
C PHE A 8 -8.18 -4.64 -5.20
N HIS A 9 -7.38 -4.14 -4.24
CA HIS A 9 -6.86 -2.77 -4.29
C HIS A 9 -6.01 -2.54 -5.55
N THR A 10 -5.06 -3.43 -5.84
CA THR A 10 -4.26 -3.33 -7.07
C THR A 10 -5.16 -3.41 -8.29
N HIS A 11 -6.06 -4.40 -8.35
CA HIS A 11 -6.93 -4.60 -9.51
C HIS A 11 -7.80 -3.38 -9.85
N VAL A 12 -8.50 -2.81 -8.87
CA VAL A 12 -9.45 -1.72 -9.11
C VAL A 12 -8.76 -0.41 -9.48
N HIS A 13 -7.51 -0.21 -9.07
CA HIS A 13 -6.72 0.98 -9.39
C HIS A 13 -5.79 0.81 -10.60
N ASP A 14 -5.62 -0.42 -11.09
CA ASP A 14 -4.77 -0.72 -12.25
C ASP A 14 -5.56 -0.93 -13.55
N LEU A 15 -6.72 -1.59 -13.49
CA LEU A 15 -7.52 -1.90 -14.68
C LEU A 15 -8.17 -0.69 -15.36
N PRO A 16 -8.81 0.28 -14.67
CA PRO A 16 -9.49 1.38 -15.35
C PRO A 16 -8.55 2.23 -16.23
N PRO A 17 -7.33 2.60 -15.78
CA PRO A 17 -6.35 3.27 -16.63
C PRO A 17 -5.87 2.43 -17.83
N GLN A 18 -5.81 1.09 -17.70
CA GLN A 18 -5.21 0.21 -18.70
C GLN A 18 -6.21 -0.27 -19.77
N MET A 19 -7.42 -0.63 -19.34
CA MET A 19 -8.44 -1.25 -20.20
C MET A 19 -9.55 -0.28 -20.59
N GLY A 20 -9.74 0.79 -19.82
CA GLY A 20 -10.93 1.65 -19.91
C GLY A 20 -12.21 0.91 -19.49
N GLY A 21 -13.29 1.67 -19.27
CA GLY A 21 -14.65 1.09 -19.19
C GLY A 21 -15.03 0.33 -17.91
N CYS A 22 -14.27 0.46 -16.81
CA CYS A 22 -14.72 -0.02 -15.50
C CYS A 22 -15.65 1.02 -14.84
N TRP A 23 -16.93 0.69 -14.70
CA TRP A 23 -17.93 1.58 -14.10
C TRP A 23 -18.46 1.00 -12.79
N GLN A 24 -18.56 1.85 -11.77
CA GLN A 24 -19.26 1.50 -10.54
C GLN A 24 -20.77 1.43 -10.78
N ASN A 25 -21.46 0.67 -9.94
CA ASN A 25 -22.92 0.69 -9.89
C ASN A 25 -23.39 1.56 -8.72
N ASP A 26 -24.67 1.94 -8.72
CA ASP A 26 -25.24 2.88 -7.75
C ASP A 26 -25.73 2.23 -6.44
N LYS A 27 -25.33 0.98 -6.16
CA LYS A 27 -25.75 0.29 -4.93
C LYS A 27 -24.99 0.86 -3.72
N PRO A 28 -25.64 1.08 -2.56
CA PRO A 28 -24.96 1.51 -1.34
C PRO A 28 -23.80 0.60 -0.92
N GLN A 29 -23.91 -0.70 -1.19
CA GLN A 29 -22.85 -1.67 -0.93
C GLN A 29 -21.55 -1.38 -1.69
N THR A 30 -21.63 -0.71 -2.85
CA THR A 30 -20.46 -0.33 -3.64
C THR A 30 -19.58 0.65 -2.88
N LEU A 31 -20.16 1.66 -2.22
CA LEU A 31 -19.41 2.63 -1.41
C LEU A 31 -18.73 1.96 -0.22
N ILE A 32 -19.43 1.04 0.45
CA ILE A 32 -18.87 0.27 1.58
C ILE A 32 -17.67 -0.57 1.12
N ASN A 33 -17.81 -1.25 -0.02
CA ASN A 33 -16.76 -2.10 -0.55
C ASN A 33 -15.56 -1.28 -1.04
N GLN A 34 -15.78 -0.16 -1.73
CA GLN A 34 -14.72 0.76 -2.16
C GLN A 34 -13.95 1.30 -0.96
N ALA A 35 -14.66 1.80 0.06
CA ALA A 35 -14.03 2.30 1.28
C ALA A 35 -13.16 1.24 1.96
N ARG A 36 -13.62 -0.02 2.02
CA ARG A 36 -12.87 -1.13 2.60
C ARG A 36 -11.65 -1.53 1.76
N VAL A 37 -11.77 -1.52 0.44
CA VAL A 37 -10.65 -1.84 -0.47
C VAL A 37 -9.57 -0.77 -0.41
N ASP A 38 -9.96 0.50 -0.25
CA ASP A 38 -9.03 1.63 -0.27
C ASP A 38 -8.40 1.93 1.08
N ASN A 39 -9.15 1.77 2.18
CA ASN A 39 -8.73 2.20 3.52
C ASN A 39 -8.66 1.06 4.54
N GLY A 40 -9.01 -0.16 4.14
CA GLY A 40 -9.07 -1.31 5.03
C GLY A 40 -10.32 -1.36 5.92
N PRO A 41 -10.41 -2.33 6.83
CA PRO A 41 -9.45 -3.43 7.00
C PRO A 41 -9.45 -4.39 5.81
N TRP A 42 -8.25 -4.76 5.35
CA TRP A 42 -8.05 -5.69 4.22
C TRP A 42 -8.13 -7.17 4.62
N GLU A 43 -8.04 -7.45 5.92
CA GLU A 43 -8.31 -8.78 6.46
C GLU A 43 -9.78 -9.17 6.19
N GLY A 44 -9.99 -10.43 5.79
CA GLY A 44 -11.32 -10.95 5.44
C GLY A 44 -11.86 -10.53 4.07
N LEU A 45 -11.10 -9.81 3.24
CA LEU A 45 -11.45 -9.66 1.82
C LEU A 45 -11.33 -11.03 1.12
N PRO A 46 -12.30 -11.41 0.26
CA PRO A 46 -12.31 -12.70 -0.44
C PRO A 46 -11.38 -12.76 -1.66
N ASP A 47 -10.29 -11.99 -1.67
CA ASP A 47 -9.28 -11.95 -2.74
C ASP A 47 -8.22 -13.07 -2.60
N VAL A 48 -8.25 -13.84 -1.50
CA VAL A 48 -7.38 -14.99 -1.24
C VAL A 48 -8.10 -16.09 -0.46
N THR A 49 -7.82 -17.36 -0.80
CA THR A 49 -8.46 -18.55 -0.22
C THR A 49 -7.48 -19.50 0.48
N TYR A 50 -6.17 -19.26 0.38
CA TYR A 50 -5.15 -20.04 1.09
C TYR A 50 -4.77 -19.31 2.39
N PRO A 51 -4.31 -20.02 3.44
CA PRO A 51 -4.00 -19.40 4.73
C PRO A 51 -2.80 -18.44 4.65
N GLU A 52 -2.76 -17.46 5.55
CA GLU A 52 -1.62 -16.55 5.69
C GLU A 52 -0.33 -17.32 6.06
N PRO A 53 0.76 -17.16 5.29
CA PRO A 53 2.07 -17.66 5.71
C PRO A 53 2.63 -16.85 6.88
N GLU A 54 3.29 -17.51 7.84
CA GLU A 54 3.97 -16.85 8.98
C GLU A 54 5.02 -15.81 8.53
N THR A 55 5.55 -15.96 7.32
CA THR A 55 6.55 -15.08 6.73
C THR A 55 5.98 -13.82 6.08
N SER A 56 4.66 -13.58 6.11
CA SER A 56 4.02 -12.44 5.43
C SER A 56 4.64 -11.09 5.84
N ARG A 57 4.84 -10.89 7.14
CA ARG A 57 5.42 -9.66 7.71
C ARG A 57 6.91 -9.52 7.38
N THR A 58 7.67 -10.61 7.45
CA THR A 58 9.11 -10.59 7.16
C THR A 58 9.37 -10.39 5.67
N GLU A 59 8.54 -10.94 4.80
CA GLU A 59 8.54 -10.66 3.36
C GLU A 59 8.32 -9.16 3.10
N ALA A 60 7.26 -8.58 3.67
CA ALA A 60 6.96 -7.15 3.53
C ALA A 60 8.15 -6.29 3.99
N LEU A 61 8.69 -6.56 5.17
CA LEU A 61 9.85 -5.85 5.70
C LEU A 61 11.06 -5.96 4.77
N GLN A 62 11.40 -7.17 4.33
CA GLN A 62 12.54 -7.40 3.44
C GLN A 62 12.41 -6.63 2.13
N ARG A 63 11.21 -6.62 1.54
CA ARG A 63 10.94 -5.90 0.28
C ARG A 63 11.03 -4.39 0.46
N VAL A 64 10.47 -3.85 1.55
CA VAL A 64 10.58 -2.41 1.85
C VAL A 64 12.04 -2.02 2.09
N LEU A 65 12.78 -2.75 2.92
CA LEU A 65 14.19 -2.44 3.20
C LEU A 65 15.06 -2.52 1.94
N LYS A 66 14.84 -3.53 1.09
CA LYS A 66 15.56 -3.70 -0.18
C LYS A 66 15.37 -2.50 -1.12
N HIS A 67 14.19 -1.87 -1.10
CA HIS A 67 13.82 -0.79 -2.00
C HIS A 67 13.67 0.57 -1.31
N ARG A 68 14.09 0.69 -0.04
CA ARG A 68 13.84 1.86 0.84
C ARG A 68 14.25 3.18 0.21
N THR A 69 15.45 3.25 -0.35
CA THR A 69 15.96 4.49 -0.98
C THR A 69 15.04 4.96 -2.12
N ASN A 70 14.56 4.04 -2.96
CA ASN A 70 13.66 4.39 -4.06
C ASN A 70 12.26 4.73 -3.55
N ILE A 71 11.76 4.00 -2.54
CA ILE A 71 10.48 4.27 -1.89
C ILE A 71 10.45 5.69 -1.30
N ILE A 72 11.53 6.11 -0.62
CA ILE A 72 11.67 7.47 -0.07
C ILE A 72 11.73 8.48 -1.20
N ARG A 73 12.58 8.24 -2.22
CA ARG A 73 12.78 9.16 -3.34
C ARG A 73 11.51 9.44 -4.15
N VAL A 74 10.62 8.46 -4.32
CA VAL A 74 9.37 8.63 -5.09
C VAL A 74 8.19 9.13 -4.25
N ASN A 75 8.37 9.28 -2.93
CA ASN A 75 7.34 9.86 -2.07
C ASN A 75 7.31 11.39 -2.26
N PRO A 76 6.13 12.04 -2.38
CA PRO A 76 6.04 13.49 -2.50
C PRO A 76 6.49 14.25 -1.24
N ALA A 77 6.53 13.59 -0.08
CA ALA A 77 6.95 14.20 1.17
C ALA A 77 8.47 14.25 1.31
N ASP A 78 8.94 15.16 2.17
CA ASP A 78 10.34 15.29 2.52
C ASP A 78 10.89 13.99 3.15
N GLU A 79 12.13 13.61 2.81
CA GLU A 79 12.73 12.38 3.31
C GLU A 79 12.87 12.36 4.84
N THR A 80 13.14 13.53 5.44
CA THR A 80 13.31 13.68 6.89
C THR A 80 11.98 13.53 7.63
N LEU A 81 10.85 13.72 6.93
CA LEU A 81 9.52 13.46 7.45
C LEU A 81 9.10 12.00 7.22
N PHE A 82 9.25 11.51 5.99
CA PHE A 82 8.71 10.22 5.58
C PHE A 82 9.54 9.04 6.11
N ASP A 83 10.87 9.14 6.12
CA ASP A 83 11.71 8.01 6.53
C ASP A 83 11.51 7.60 8.01
N PRO A 84 11.45 8.54 8.98
CA PRO A 84 11.08 8.19 10.36
C PRO A 84 9.66 7.62 10.48
N ALA A 85 8.70 8.17 9.72
CA ALA A 85 7.33 7.67 9.72
C ALA A 85 7.24 6.23 9.19
N LEU A 86 7.95 5.93 8.10
CA LEU A 86 8.05 4.58 7.55
C LEU A 86 8.66 3.60 8.55
N ARG A 87 9.69 4.01 9.29
CA ARG A 87 10.27 3.18 10.36
C ARG A 87 9.28 2.89 11.47
N CYS A 88 8.47 3.87 11.89
CA CYS A 88 7.42 3.64 12.88
C CYS A 88 6.39 2.60 12.41
N ALA A 89 5.95 2.68 11.14
CA ALA A 89 5.06 1.67 10.57
C ALA A 89 5.73 0.29 10.52
N LEU A 90 6.98 0.20 10.08
CA LEU A 90 7.69 -1.09 10.05
C LEU A 90 7.91 -1.69 11.46
N THR A 91 8.12 -0.86 12.48
CA THR A 91 8.18 -1.29 13.88
C THR A 91 6.85 -1.87 14.32
N ASP A 92 5.74 -1.13 14.15
CA ASP A 92 4.40 -1.62 14.48
C ASP A 92 4.05 -2.93 13.76
N MET A 93 4.36 -3.04 12.47
CA MET A 93 4.10 -4.24 11.69
C MET A 93 4.80 -5.49 12.26
N ILE A 94 6.02 -5.34 12.79
CA ILE A 94 6.87 -6.45 13.22
C ILE A 94 6.71 -6.77 14.70
N THR A 95 6.66 -5.75 15.56
CA THR A 95 6.62 -5.92 17.02
C THR A 95 5.22 -5.76 17.60
N GLY A 96 4.29 -5.15 16.86
CA GLY A 96 2.98 -4.73 17.38
C GLY A 96 3.05 -3.47 18.26
N GLU A 97 4.24 -2.91 18.48
CA GLU A 97 4.43 -1.73 19.31
C GLU A 97 4.11 -0.47 18.53
N THR A 98 3.26 0.38 19.11
CA THR A 98 2.88 1.65 18.49
C THR A 98 4.02 2.66 18.61
N CYS A 99 4.53 3.10 17.46
CA CYS A 99 5.54 4.16 17.34
C CYS A 99 4.89 5.42 16.78
N MET A 100 5.02 6.55 17.50
CA MET A 100 4.43 7.82 17.07
C MET A 100 5.24 8.41 15.91
N PRO A 101 4.67 8.54 14.69
CA PRO A 101 5.39 9.12 13.57
C PRO A 101 5.43 10.67 13.71
N PRO A 102 6.27 11.36 12.92
CA PRO A 102 6.25 12.81 12.84
C PRO A 102 4.86 13.35 12.48
N LEU A 103 4.46 14.49 13.07
CA LEU A 103 3.19 15.15 12.74
C LEU A 103 3.13 15.53 11.25
N GLY A 104 1.98 15.30 10.61
CA GLY A 104 1.77 15.58 9.19
C GLY A 104 2.37 14.55 8.23
N SER A 105 2.89 13.42 8.73
CA SER A 105 3.40 12.32 7.90
C SER A 105 2.32 11.40 7.33
N ASP A 106 1.05 11.61 7.69
CA ASP A 106 -0.09 10.79 7.29
C ASP A 106 -0.33 10.74 5.77
N PRO A 107 -0.30 11.85 4.99
CA PRO A 107 -0.32 11.77 3.53
C PRO A 107 0.82 10.94 2.95
N ALA A 108 2.02 10.98 3.55
CA ALA A 108 3.19 10.28 3.04
C ALA A 108 3.07 8.76 3.24
N LEU A 109 2.53 8.34 4.38
CA LEU A 109 2.25 6.94 4.69
C LEU A 109 1.11 6.40 3.81
N ARG A 110 0.01 7.15 3.67
CA ARG A 110 -1.11 6.79 2.79
C ARG A 110 -0.70 6.80 1.32
N TYR A 111 0.23 7.69 0.93
CA TYR A 111 0.82 7.65 -0.41
C TYR A 111 1.45 6.27 -0.65
N LEU A 112 2.35 5.79 0.21
CA LEU A 112 2.97 4.47 0.03
C LEU A 112 1.90 3.35 0.03
N ARG A 113 0.96 3.38 0.98
CA ARG A 113 -0.13 2.39 1.12
C ARG A 113 -0.85 2.13 -0.20
N ASP A 114 -1.20 3.20 -0.90
CA ASP A 114 -1.96 3.19 -2.15
C ASP A 114 -1.14 2.72 -3.36
N ARG A 115 0.20 2.75 -3.28
CA ARG A 115 1.09 2.39 -4.40
C ARG A 115 1.62 0.97 -4.33
N ILE A 116 1.32 0.23 -3.25
CA ILE A 116 1.68 -1.19 -3.15
C ILE A 116 0.91 -1.98 -4.21
N SER A 117 1.64 -2.74 -5.03
CA SER A 117 1.08 -3.56 -6.11
C SER A 117 1.32 -5.05 -5.88
N VAL A 118 0.26 -5.84 -5.97
CA VAL A 118 0.28 -7.30 -5.83
C VAL A 118 0.01 -7.95 -7.19
N PRO A 119 0.80 -8.94 -7.64
CA PRO A 119 1.91 -9.62 -6.93
C PRO A 119 3.30 -9.03 -7.20
N ARG A 120 3.41 -7.90 -7.92
CA ARG A 120 4.69 -7.35 -8.39
C ARG A 120 5.63 -7.02 -7.24
N ASP A 121 5.13 -6.33 -6.21
CA ASP A 121 5.95 -5.85 -5.11
C ASP A 121 6.13 -6.92 -4.04
N MET A 122 5.07 -7.66 -3.71
CA MET A 122 5.08 -8.73 -2.69
C MET A 122 3.80 -9.57 -2.77
N SER A 123 3.73 -10.65 -1.98
CA SER A 123 2.55 -11.50 -1.84
C SER A 123 1.37 -10.76 -1.21
N ILE A 124 0.15 -11.29 -1.41
CA ILE A 124 -1.07 -10.64 -0.97
C ILE A 124 -1.11 -10.39 0.56
N TYR A 125 -0.65 -11.36 1.35
CA TYR A 125 -0.64 -11.22 2.80
C TYR A 125 0.43 -10.21 3.27
N ALA A 126 1.61 -10.23 2.65
CA ALA A 126 2.65 -9.23 2.91
C ALA A 126 2.12 -7.80 2.64
N ALA A 127 1.45 -7.61 1.50
CA ALA A 127 0.86 -6.33 1.14
C ALA A 127 -0.26 -5.89 2.09
N LYS A 128 -1.14 -6.82 2.52
CA LYS A 128 -2.19 -6.54 3.51
C LYS A 128 -1.61 -6.07 4.85
N ARG A 129 -0.59 -6.77 5.37
CA ARG A 129 0.07 -6.41 6.64
C ARG A 129 0.79 -5.06 6.55
N LEU A 130 1.46 -4.78 5.42
CA LEU A 130 2.09 -3.48 5.21
C LEU A 130 1.05 -2.34 5.14
N ARG A 131 -0.05 -2.51 4.39
CA ARG A 131 -1.11 -1.49 4.30
C ARG A 131 -1.79 -1.23 5.64
N GLU A 132 -2.08 -2.29 6.39
CA GLU A 132 -2.64 -2.21 7.73
C GLU A 132 -1.78 -1.37 8.66
N SER A 133 -0.47 -1.65 8.70
CA SER A 133 0.44 -0.90 9.57
C SER A 133 0.64 0.54 9.09
N LEU A 134 0.76 0.79 7.79
CA LEU A 134 0.83 2.16 7.25
C LEU A 134 -0.40 2.99 7.61
N GLU A 135 -1.60 2.43 7.48
CA GLU A 135 -2.84 3.14 7.82
C GLU A 135 -2.98 3.36 9.33
N LYS A 136 -2.65 2.34 10.14
CA LYS A 136 -2.66 2.44 11.59
C LYS A 136 -1.71 3.54 12.06
N THR A 137 -0.48 3.59 11.54
CA THR A 137 0.51 4.62 11.86
C THR A 137 0.09 6.00 11.37
N ALA A 138 -0.45 6.12 10.15
CA ALA A 138 -0.94 7.40 9.62
C ALA A 138 -2.08 7.98 10.49
N SER A 139 -2.99 7.11 10.96
CA SER A 139 -4.12 7.51 11.79
C SER A 139 -3.73 8.11 13.14
N LEU A 140 -2.50 7.91 13.61
CA LEU A 140 -2.00 8.50 14.85
C LEU A 140 -1.76 10.02 14.73
N VAL A 141 -1.52 10.53 13.53
CA VAL A 141 -1.11 11.93 13.29
C VAL A 141 -2.02 12.72 12.38
N GLY A 142 -3.01 12.09 11.73
CA GLY A 142 -4.03 12.81 10.98
C GLY A 142 -4.88 11.97 10.02
N ASN A 143 -5.79 12.67 9.33
CA ASN A 143 -6.68 12.12 8.31
C ASN A 143 -6.34 12.58 6.87
N GLY A 144 -5.20 13.25 6.71
CA GLY A 144 -4.69 13.71 5.43
C GLY A 144 -4.45 12.56 4.46
N GLN A 145 -4.94 12.69 3.24
CA GLN A 145 -4.78 11.68 2.19
C GLN A 145 -3.52 11.96 1.38
N GLY A 146 -2.89 10.89 0.89
CA GLY A 146 -1.86 11.01 -0.13
C GLY A 146 -2.42 11.56 -1.44
N SER A 147 -1.54 11.90 -2.38
CA SER A 147 -1.98 12.25 -3.74
C SER A 147 -2.85 11.12 -4.31
N ALA A 148 -3.89 11.44 -5.09
CA ALA A 148 -4.75 10.43 -5.69
C ALA A 148 -3.99 9.52 -6.68
N ILE A 149 -4.41 8.26 -6.83
CA ILE A 149 -3.91 7.38 -7.90
C ILE A 149 -4.41 7.93 -9.25
N PRO A 150 -3.55 8.10 -10.26
CA PRO A 150 -4.00 8.64 -11.54
C PRO A 150 -4.95 7.67 -12.26
N ILE A 151 -6.11 8.17 -12.68
CA ILE A 151 -7.15 7.38 -13.37
C ILE A 151 -6.88 7.16 -14.86
N ARG A 152 -5.95 7.91 -15.46
CA ARG A 152 -5.64 7.85 -16.91
C ARG A 152 -4.37 7.06 -17.25
N HIS A 153 -3.50 6.84 -16.26
CA HIS A 153 -2.24 6.12 -16.46
C HIS A 153 -1.69 5.62 -15.12
N ARG A 154 -0.77 4.63 -15.16
CA ARG A 154 -0.04 4.16 -13.97
C ARG A 154 1.47 4.41 -14.05
N ARG A 155 1.86 5.58 -14.55
CA ARG A 155 3.28 6.01 -14.61
C ARG A 155 3.93 6.13 -13.23
N ASP A 156 3.13 6.31 -12.17
CA ASP A 156 3.57 6.23 -10.77
C ASP A 156 4.11 4.86 -10.38
N GLN A 157 3.83 3.83 -11.18
CA GLN A 157 4.27 2.44 -10.99
C GLN A 157 5.40 2.04 -11.95
N ASP A 158 6.07 3.01 -12.60
CA ASP A 158 7.13 2.71 -13.55
C ASP A 158 8.26 1.90 -12.87
N PRO A 159 8.48 0.63 -13.28
CA PRO A 159 9.49 -0.23 -12.68
C PRO A 159 10.91 0.29 -12.92
N ALA A 160 11.14 1.16 -13.92
CA ALA A 160 12.44 1.77 -14.17
C ALA A 160 12.94 2.59 -12.97
N ASN A 161 12.03 3.17 -12.18
CA ASN A 161 12.37 3.88 -10.94
C ASN A 161 12.97 2.96 -9.85
N PHE A 162 12.83 1.64 -10.01
CA PHE A 162 13.33 0.63 -9.09
C PHE A 162 14.47 -0.22 -9.66
N ALA A 163 14.86 0.01 -10.93
CA ALA A 163 16.08 -0.56 -11.49
C ALA A 163 17.31 0.06 -10.80
N LYS A 164 18.40 -0.71 -10.63
CA LYS A 164 19.67 -0.16 -10.14
C LYS A 164 20.11 0.97 -11.08
N ALA A 165 20.56 2.08 -10.51
CA ALA A 165 21.38 3.02 -11.27
C ALA A 165 22.59 2.25 -11.78
N VAL A 166 22.85 2.34 -13.10
CA VAL A 166 24.08 1.85 -13.72
C VAL A 166 25.25 2.68 -13.24
#